data_AF-A0A0D7E3F0-F1
#
_entry.id   AF-A0A0D7E3F0-F1
#
_cell.length_a   1.000
_cell.length_b   1.000
_cell.length_c   1.000
_cell.angle_alpha   90.00
_cell.angle_beta   90.00
_cell.angle_gamma   90.00
#
_symmetry.space_group_name_H-M   'P 1'
#
loop_
_entity.id
_entity.type
_entity.pdbx_description
1 polymer ?
#
loop_
_entity_poly.entity_id
_entity_poly.type
_entity_poly.pdbx_seq_one_letter_code
_entity_poly.pdbx_strand_id
1 'polypeptide(L)'
;MPDLDAARASLLDQLFAAFNRHDAAAVMACMTQDIVFDGAAGPELHGRRFTGTAEVAAAFERTWTDFPDVSWECTRHAMFGDRGLSEWIFRATTKDGTRIEAAGCDLFGFRDGLICSKSAFRKDRPLQPALAAKEAASS
;
A
#
# COMPACT_ATOMS: atom_id res chain seq x y z
N MET A 1 -6.58 21.43 -13.05
CA MET A 1 -7.67 21.93 -12.19
C MET A 1 -7.27 21.61 -10.75
N PRO A 2 -6.79 22.59 -9.98
CA PRO A 2 -6.24 22.36 -8.63
C PRO A 2 -7.20 21.62 -7.69
N ASP A 3 -8.51 21.81 -7.88
CA ASP A 3 -9.57 21.18 -7.08
C ASP A 3 -9.62 19.64 -7.25
N LEU A 4 -9.43 19.14 -8.47
CA LEU A 4 -9.39 17.69 -8.73
C LEU A 4 -8.14 17.03 -8.13
N ASP A 5 -6.99 17.71 -8.21
CA ASP A 5 -5.73 17.18 -7.68
C ASP A 5 -5.76 17.13 -6.16
N ALA A 6 -6.36 18.14 -5.51
CA ALA A 6 -6.59 18.15 -4.07
C ALA A 6 -7.56 17.04 -3.64
N ALA A 7 -8.66 16.82 -4.36
CA ALA A 7 -9.60 15.73 -4.09
C ALA A 7 -8.94 14.36 -4.22
N ARG A 8 -8.12 14.15 -5.25
CA ARG A 8 -7.35 12.90 -5.44
C ARG A 8 -6.28 12.71 -4.38
N ALA A 9 -5.60 13.77 -3.94
CA ALA A 9 -4.65 13.69 -2.84
C ALA A 9 -5.35 13.26 -1.55
N SER A 10 -6.49 13.87 -1.23
CA SER A 10 -7.33 13.47 -0.10
C SER A 10 -7.83 12.02 -0.18
N LEU A 11 -8.16 11.54 -1.38
CA LEU A 11 -8.50 10.12 -1.60
C LEU A 11 -7.33 9.19 -1.29
N LEU A 12 -6.11 9.56 -1.70
CA LEU A 12 -4.91 8.77 -1.38
C LEU A 12 -4.61 8.81 0.12
N ASP A 13 -4.76 9.95 0.79
CA ASP A 13 -4.64 10.03 2.26
C ASP A 13 -5.62 9.09 2.96
N GLN A 14 -6.89 9.07 2.51
CA GLN A 14 -7.92 8.16 3.01
C GLN A 14 -7.56 6.68 2.76
N LEU A 15 -7.05 6.37 1.56
CA LEU A 15 -6.60 5.03 1.20
C LEU A 15 -5.48 4.54 2.12
N PHE A 16 -4.42 5.32 2.30
CA PHE A 16 -3.29 4.94 3.17
C PHE A 16 -3.69 4.87 4.64
N ALA A 17 -4.58 5.75 5.09
CA ALA A 17 -5.17 5.64 6.42
C ALA A 17 -5.96 4.33 6.58
N ALA A 18 -6.73 3.92 5.56
CA ALA A 18 -7.45 2.64 5.58
C ALA A 18 -6.50 1.43 5.53
N PHE A 19 -5.43 1.48 4.72
CA PHE A 19 -4.39 0.46 4.71
C PHE A 19 -3.76 0.26 6.08
N ASN A 20 -3.44 1.35 6.78
CA ASN A 20 -2.82 1.31 8.10
C ASN A 20 -3.80 0.95 9.22
N ARG A 21 -5.12 1.06 9.01
CA ARG A 21 -6.16 0.54 9.91
C ARG A 21 -6.54 -0.91 9.62
N HIS A 22 -5.99 -1.51 8.56
CA HIS A 22 -6.29 -2.87 8.10
C HIS A 22 -7.79 -3.05 7.77
N ASP A 23 -8.39 -2.03 7.15
CA ASP A 23 -9.82 -1.95 6.87
C ASP A 23 -10.11 -2.17 5.38
N ALA A 24 -10.38 -3.43 4.99
CA ALA A 24 -10.66 -3.79 3.60
C ALA A 24 -11.82 -2.99 3.01
N ALA A 25 -12.89 -2.77 3.78
CA ALA A 25 -14.08 -2.09 3.30
C ALA A 25 -13.77 -0.62 2.97
N ALA A 26 -13.05 0.08 3.85
CA ALA A 26 -12.62 1.46 3.59
C ALA A 26 -11.60 1.57 2.44
N VAL A 27 -10.69 0.59 2.29
CA VAL A 27 -9.79 0.55 1.13
C VAL A 27 -10.59 0.40 -0.16
N MET A 28 -11.54 -0.54 -0.21
CA MET A 28 -12.35 -0.79 -1.41
C MET A 28 -13.29 0.38 -1.74
N ALA A 29 -13.74 1.16 -0.75
CA ALA A 29 -14.53 2.37 -0.97
C ALA A 29 -13.77 3.46 -1.76
N CYS A 30 -12.43 3.38 -1.83
CA CYS A 30 -11.60 4.30 -2.61
C CYS A 30 -11.42 3.86 -4.08
N MET A 31 -11.90 2.68 -4.45
CA MET A 31 -11.59 2.01 -5.72
C MET A 31 -12.85 1.78 -6.57
N THR A 32 -12.68 1.72 -7.89
CA THR A 32 -13.76 1.29 -8.78
C THR A 32 -14.03 -0.21 -8.63
N GLN A 33 -15.23 -0.66 -9.00
CA GLN A 33 -15.59 -2.08 -8.91
C GLN A 33 -14.70 -2.98 -9.76
N ASP A 34 -14.18 -2.45 -10.87
CA ASP A 34 -13.30 -3.10 -11.85
C ASP A 34 -11.81 -2.76 -11.66
N ILE A 35 -11.42 -2.35 -10.44
CA ILE A 35 -10.03 -2.04 -10.10
C ILE A 35 -9.04 -3.11 -10.58
N VAL A 36 -7.93 -2.69 -11.16
CA VAL A 36 -6.77 -3.56 -11.44
C VAL A 36 -5.63 -3.20 -10.50
N PHE A 37 -5.15 -4.17 -9.73
CA PHE A 37 -3.98 -4.03 -8.88
C PHE A 37 -2.85 -4.95 -9.32
N ASP A 38 -1.71 -4.34 -9.67
CA ASP A 38 -0.46 -5.02 -9.97
C ASP A 38 0.45 -4.96 -8.74
N GLY A 39 0.70 -6.12 -8.12
CA GLY A 39 1.52 -6.25 -6.91
C GLY A 39 3.01 -6.04 -7.17
N ALA A 40 3.74 -5.61 -6.15
CA ALA A 40 5.18 -5.31 -6.25
C ALA A 40 6.07 -6.51 -6.59
N ALA A 41 5.54 -7.72 -6.53
CA ALA A 41 6.21 -8.95 -6.91
C ALA A 41 5.21 -9.96 -7.49
N GLY A 42 5.71 -10.87 -8.31
CA GLY A 42 4.92 -11.96 -8.89
C GLY A 42 5.62 -12.53 -10.13
N PRO A 43 5.04 -13.59 -10.71
CA PRO A 43 5.69 -14.29 -11.81
C PRO A 43 5.51 -13.59 -13.18
N GLU A 44 4.57 -12.64 -13.30
CA GLU A 44 4.34 -11.89 -14.53
C GLU A 44 5.18 -10.61 -14.62
N LEU A 45 5.27 -10.02 -15.83
CA LEU A 45 6.02 -8.77 -16.09
C LEU A 45 5.58 -7.58 -15.22
N HIS A 46 4.32 -7.57 -14.80
CA HIS A 46 3.73 -6.55 -13.93
C HIS A 46 3.66 -6.98 -12.46
N GLY A 47 4.40 -8.01 -12.06
CA GLY A 47 4.15 -8.71 -10.80
C GLY A 47 2.82 -9.47 -10.87
N ARG A 48 2.25 -9.85 -9.73
CA ARG A 48 0.96 -10.56 -9.71
C ARG A 48 -0.20 -9.58 -9.89
N ARG A 49 -1.10 -9.84 -10.85
CA ARG A 49 -2.32 -9.04 -11.05
C ARG A 49 -3.52 -9.57 -10.25
N PHE A 50 -4.31 -8.65 -9.74
CA PHE A 50 -5.61 -8.86 -9.09
C PHE A 50 -6.65 -7.95 -9.76
N THR A 51 -7.85 -8.48 -10.05
CA THR A 51 -8.90 -7.76 -10.78
C THR A 51 -10.21 -7.76 -10.01
N GLY A 52 -10.80 -6.58 -9.89
CA GLY A 52 -12.04 -6.35 -9.16
C GLY A 52 -11.86 -6.32 -7.65
N THR A 53 -12.83 -5.74 -6.96
CA THR A 53 -12.77 -5.48 -5.52
C THR A 53 -12.59 -6.75 -4.68
N ALA A 54 -13.16 -7.89 -5.10
CA ALA A 54 -13.04 -9.15 -4.36
C ALA A 54 -11.60 -9.68 -4.31
N GLU A 55 -10.91 -9.75 -5.45
CA GLU A 55 -9.53 -10.25 -5.50
C GLU A 55 -8.56 -9.28 -4.82
N VAL A 56 -8.77 -7.97 -5.01
CA VAL A 56 -7.94 -6.94 -4.41
C VAL A 56 -8.10 -6.90 -2.89
N ALA A 57 -9.33 -6.99 -2.37
CA ALA A 57 -9.58 -7.06 -0.93
C ALA A 57 -8.89 -8.30 -0.32
N ALA A 58 -9.06 -9.47 -0.93
CA ALA A 58 -8.42 -10.70 -0.46
C ALA A 58 -6.88 -10.61 -0.46
N ALA A 59 -6.28 -9.91 -1.42
CA ALA A 59 -4.83 -9.69 -1.46
C ALA A 59 -4.34 -8.83 -0.27
N PHE A 60 -5.09 -7.77 0.09
CA PHE A 60 -4.75 -6.94 1.24
C PHE A 60 -5.00 -7.64 2.57
N GLU A 61 -6.13 -8.34 2.71
CA GLU A 61 -6.43 -9.16 3.90
C GLU A 61 -5.36 -10.23 4.15
N ARG A 62 -4.90 -10.90 3.08
CA ARG A 62 -3.78 -11.85 3.17
C ARG A 62 -2.51 -11.15 3.65
N THR A 63 -2.23 -9.93 3.15
CA THR A 63 -1.06 -9.15 3.58
C THR A 63 -1.13 -8.81 5.06
N TRP A 64 -2.28 -8.35 5.56
CA TRP A 64 -2.48 -8.06 6.99
C TRP A 64 -2.44 -9.31 7.87
N THR A 65 -2.90 -10.45 7.35
CA THR A 65 -2.80 -11.74 8.04
C THR A 65 -1.36 -12.23 8.14
N ASP A 66 -0.59 -12.10 7.05
CA ASP A 66 0.82 -12.50 6.99
C ASP A 66 1.71 -11.55 7.83
N PHE A 67 1.33 -10.27 7.89
CA PHE A 67 2.07 -9.19 8.56
C PHE A 67 1.11 -8.30 9.39
N PRO A 68 0.74 -8.70 10.61
CA PRO A 68 -0.23 -7.95 11.42
C PRO A 68 0.22 -6.55 11.88
N ASP A 69 1.52 -6.26 11.79
CA ASP A 69 2.12 -4.95 12.10
C ASP A 69 2.43 -4.13 10.84
N VAL A 70 2.00 -4.59 9.66
CA VAL A 70 2.33 -3.93 8.40
C VAL A 70 1.79 -2.50 8.38
N SER A 71 2.64 -1.58 7.92
CA SER A 71 2.30 -0.18 7.75
C SER A 71 3.00 0.43 6.54
N TRP A 72 2.37 1.46 6.02
CA TRP A 72 2.86 2.33 4.96
C TRP A 72 2.98 3.74 5.53
N GLU A 73 4.20 4.20 5.75
CA GLU A 73 4.47 5.61 6.04
C GLU A 73 4.49 6.36 4.72
N CYS A 74 3.38 7.05 4.39
CA CYS A 74 3.34 7.86 3.18
C CYS A 74 4.14 9.15 3.38
N THR A 75 5.00 9.44 2.42
CA THR A 75 5.92 10.58 2.46
C THR A 75 5.54 11.68 1.47
N ARG A 76 4.88 11.31 0.37
CA ARG A 76 4.50 12.26 -0.68
C ARG A 76 3.40 11.73 -1.59
N HIS A 77 2.51 12.62 -1.99
CA HIS A 77 1.61 12.45 -3.13
C HIS A 77 1.97 13.41 -4.27
N ALA A 78 1.81 12.97 -5.51
CA ALA A 78 1.93 13.82 -6.69
C ALA A 78 0.88 13.41 -7.73
N MET A 79 0.28 14.39 -8.40
CA MET A 79 -0.74 14.17 -9.44
C MET A 79 -0.22 14.61 -10.80
N PHE A 80 -0.58 13.86 -11.85
CA PHE A 80 -0.23 14.17 -13.22
C PHE A 80 -1.30 13.63 -14.18
N GLY A 81 -2.09 14.54 -14.74
CA GLY A 81 -3.19 14.18 -15.66
C GLY A 81 -4.30 13.40 -14.94
N ASP A 82 -4.56 12.18 -15.40
CA ASP A 82 -5.50 11.22 -14.80
C ASP A 82 -4.82 10.23 -13.84
N ARG A 83 -3.56 10.48 -13.47
CA ARG A 83 -2.74 9.59 -12.65
C ARG A 83 -2.21 10.27 -11.39
N GLY A 84 -1.78 9.42 -10.45
CA GLY A 84 -1.14 9.84 -9.21
C GLY A 84 0.02 8.92 -8.83
N LEU A 85 0.88 9.42 -7.97
CA LEU A 85 1.99 8.71 -7.35
C LEU A 85 1.86 8.87 -5.83
N SER A 86 2.12 7.80 -5.09
CA SER A 86 2.42 7.89 -3.65
C SER A 86 3.78 7.28 -3.36
N GLU A 87 4.65 8.03 -2.69
CA GLU A 87 5.92 7.52 -2.17
C GLU A 87 5.73 7.11 -0.71
N TRP A 88 6.25 5.95 -0.33
CA TRP A 88 6.08 5.42 1.01
C TRP A 88 7.27 4.60 1.51
N ILE A 89 7.31 4.38 2.82
CA ILE A 89 8.16 3.36 3.45
C ILE A 89 7.26 2.25 3.98
N PHE A 90 7.45 1.03 3.46
CA PHE A 90 6.76 -0.17 3.92
C PHE A 90 7.52 -0.77 5.09
N ARG A 91 6.81 -1.06 6.18
CA ARG A 91 7.35 -1.76 7.34
C ARG A 91 6.48 -2.93 7.71
N ALA A 92 7.10 -4.06 8.06
CA ALA A 92 6.44 -5.25 8.57
C ALA A 92 7.44 -6.14 9.31
N THR A 93 6.96 -7.01 10.18
CA THR A 93 7.76 -8.02 10.87
C THR A 93 7.38 -9.42 10.38
N THR A 94 8.37 -10.20 9.96
CA THR A 94 8.20 -11.60 9.56
C THR A 94 7.98 -12.49 10.78
N LYS A 95 7.55 -13.74 10.56
CA LYS A 95 7.32 -14.72 11.64
C LYS A 95 8.57 -15.05 12.47
N ASP A 96 9.76 -14.90 11.90
CA ASP A 96 11.04 -15.11 12.59
C ASP A 96 11.58 -13.85 13.30
N GLY A 97 10.80 -12.76 13.29
CA GLY A 97 11.15 -11.50 13.94
C GLY A 97 12.07 -10.58 13.13
N THR A 98 12.55 -11.00 11.96
CA THR A 98 13.24 -10.08 11.05
C THR A 98 12.27 -9.04 10.49
N ARG A 99 12.81 -7.90 10.06
CA ARG A 99 12.01 -6.75 9.67
C ARG A 99 12.14 -6.45 8.19
N ILE A 100 11.02 -6.24 7.54
CA ILE A 100 10.96 -5.62 6.23
C ILE A 100 10.91 -4.12 6.46
N GLU A 101 11.81 -3.39 5.84
CA GLU A 101 11.76 -1.93 5.78
C GLU A 101 12.29 -1.50 4.42
N ALA A 102 11.41 -1.04 3.54
CA ALA A 102 11.81 -0.67 2.18
C ALA A 102 11.00 0.51 1.67
N ALA A 103 11.69 1.45 1.02
CA ALA A 103 11.03 2.49 0.25
C ALA A 103 10.37 1.89 -0.99
N GLY A 104 9.25 2.47 -1.38
CA GLY A 104 8.53 2.13 -2.58
C GLY A 104 7.61 3.25 -3.03
N CYS A 105 6.88 2.99 -4.09
CA CYS A 105 5.83 3.86 -4.54
C CYS A 105 4.68 3.07 -5.16
N ASP A 106 3.52 3.69 -5.20
CA ASP A 106 2.37 3.23 -5.97
C ASP A 106 2.08 4.22 -7.09
N LEU A 107 1.90 3.70 -8.31
CA LEU A 107 1.31 4.42 -9.43
C LEU A 107 -0.20 4.16 -9.46
N PHE A 108 -0.99 5.22 -9.52
CA PHE A 108 -2.45 5.18 -9.54
C PHE A 108 -3.01 5.73 -10.84
N GLY A 109 -4.09 5.12 -11.33
CA GLY A 109 -4.99 5.71 -12.32
C GLY A 109 -6.32 6.07 -11.67
N PHE A 110 -6.90 7.19 -12.09
CA PHE A 110 -8.17 7.68 -11.57
C PHE A 110 -9.25 7.73 -12.63
N ARG A 111 -10.49 7.36 -12.25
CA ARG A 111 -11.69 7.51 -13.06
C ARG A 111 -12.87 7.86 -12.16
N ASP A 112 -13.61 8.90 -12.52
CA ASP A 112 -14.81 9.37 -11.79
C ASP A 112 -14.59 9.58 -10.29
N GLY A 113 -13.41 10.12 -9.93
CA GLY A 113 -13.05 10.39 -8.53
C GLY A 113 -12.63 9.17 -7.72
N LEU A 114 -12.52 7.98 -8.33
CA LEU A 114 -12.06 6.75 -7.70
C LEU A 114 -10.77 6.23 -8.35
N ILE A 115 -10.09 5.32 -7.65
CA ILE A 115 -8.90 4.63 -8.17
C ILE A 115 -9.36 3.47 -9.05
N CYS A 116 -8.94 3.45 -10.31
CA CYS A 116 -9.26 2.40 -11.27
C CYS A 116 -8.05 1.50 -11.61
N SER A 117 -6.83 1.93 -11.30
CA SER A 117 -5.65 1.08 -11.34
C SER A 117 -4.63 1.44 -10.25
N LYS A 118 -3.90 0.44 -9.77
CA LYS A 118 -2.79 0.57 -8.82
C LYS A 118 -1.65 -0.34 -9.26
N SER A 119 -0.43 0.17 -9.35
CA SER A 119 0.77 -0.65 -9.54
C SER A 119 1.79 -0.32 -8.46
N ALA A 120 2.15 -1.32 -7.66
CA ALA A 120 3.11 -1.16 -6.58
C ALA A 120 4.54 -1.44 -7.06
N PHE A 121 5.48 -0.59 -6.68
CA PHE A 121 6.91 -0.79 -6.88
C PHE A 121 7.60 -0.67 -5.54
N ARG A 122 8.44 -1.64 -5.20
CA ARG A 122 9.17 -1.63 -3.93
C ARG A 122 10.63 -1.95 -4.20
N LYS A 123 11.54 -1.24 -3.52
CA LYS A 123 12.96 -1.62 -3.55
C LYS A 123 13.11 -3.02 -2.99
N ASP A 124 13.88 -3.84 -3.66
CA ASP A 124 14.37 -5.09 -3.10
C ASP A 124 15.55 -4.78 -2.18
N ARG A 125 15.30 -4.81 -0.87
CA ARG A 125 16.30 -4.55 0.17
C ARG A 125 16.37 -5.78 1.07
N PRO A 126 17.58 -6.21 1.49
CA PRO A 126 17.72 -7.28 2.46
C PRO A 126 16.88 -7.06 3.72
N LEU A 127 16.40 -8.16 4.32
CA LEU A 127 15.72 -8.11 5.61
C LEU A 127 16.62 -7.49 6.67
N GLN A 128 16.02 -6.67 7.52
CA GLN A 128 16.70 -6.04 8.63
C GLN A 128 16.64 -6.96 9.86
N PRO A 129 17.67 -6.92 10.71
CA PRO A 129 17.64 -7.66 11.97
C PRO A 129 16.41 -7.31 12.81
N ALA A 130 15.97 -8.28 13.60
CA ALA A 130 15.01 -8.05 14.68
C ALA A 130 15.49 -6.88 15.55
N LEU A 131 14.56 -6.08 16.07
CA LEU A 131 14.92 -5.11 17.10
C LEU A 131 15.46 -5.89 18.30
N ALA A 132 16.59 -5.43 18.85
CA ALA A 132 17.02 -5.92 20.16
C ALA A 132 15.83 -5.72 21.12
N ALA A 133 15.46 -6.77 21.86
CA ALA A 133 14.53 -6.61 22.96
C ALA A 133 15.08 -5.45 23.81
N LYS A 134 14.30 -4.38 23.99
CA LYS A 134 14.65 -3.38 24.99
C LYS A 134 14.86 -4.17 26.28
N GLU A 135 16.11 -4.27 26.74
CA GLU A 135 16.40 -4.73 28.09
C GLU A 135 15.43 -3.98 28.97
N ALA A 136 14.55 -4.74 29.63
CA ALA A 136 13.56 -4.18 30.54
C ALA A 136 14.33 -3.24 31.46
N ALA A 137 14.05 -1.94 31.31
CA ALA A 137 14.58 -0.93 32.17
C ALA A 137 14.22 -1.32 33.60
N SER A 138 15.27 -1.64 34.34
CA SER A 138 15.38 -1.90 35.76
C SER A 138 14.16 -1.52 36.62
N SER A 139 13.67 -2.48 37.40
CA SER A 139 13.23 -2.28 38.80
C SER A 139 13.36 -3.61 39.54
#